data_AF-A0A8J3WG86-F1
#
_entry.id   AF-A0A8J3WG86-F1
#
_cell.length_a   1.000
_cell.length_b   1.000
_cell.length_c   1.000
_cell.angle_alpha   90.00
_cell.angle_beta   90.00
_cell.angle_gamma   90.00
#
_symmetry.space_group_name_H-M   'P 1'
#
loop_
_entity.id
_entity.type
_entity.pdbx_description
1 polymer ?
#
loop_
_entity_poly.entity_id
_entity_poly.type
_entity_poly.pdbx_seq_one_letter_code
_entity_poly.pdbx_strand_id
1 'polypeptide(L)' 'MIHAYTCATCAGTGLVNDDSDSSPYQLSATCPDCDGTGIDN' A
#
# COMPACT_ATOMS: atom_id res chain seq x y z
N MET A 1 -20.19 8.20 11.80
CA MET A 1 -19.48 6.92 11.59
C MET A 1 -18.72 7.06 10.29
N ILE A 2 -17.41 7.30 10.39
CA ILE A 2 -16.53 7.38 9.22
C ILE A 2 -16.23 5.92 8.87
N HIS A 3 -16.77 5.42 7.75
CA HIS A 3 -16.44 4.09 7.26
C HIS A 3 -15.09 4.20 6.57
N ALA A 4 -14.01 4.08 7.34
CA ALA A 4 -12.67 3.87 6.80
C ALA A 4 -12.67 2.52 6.08
N TYR A 5 -12.63 2.53 4.75
CA TYR A 5 -12.48 1.31 3.97
C TYR A 5 -11.00 0.96 3.91
N THR A 6 -10.66 -0.32 4.04
CA THR A 6 -9.29 -0.75 3.78
C THR A 6 -8.97 -0.49 2.31
N CYS A 7 -7.88 0.21 2.01
CA CYS A 7 -7.52 0.46 0.63
C CYS A 7 -7.26 -0.88 -0.09
N ALA A 8 -7.92 -1.08 -1.23
CA ALA A 8 -7.95 -2.34 -1.96
C ALA A 8 -6.59 -2.70 -2.56
N THR A 9 -5.79 -1.69 -2.91
CA THR A 9 -4.47 -1.84 -3.54
C THR A 9 -3.43 -2.33 -2.54
N CYS A 10 -3.41 -1.74 -1.34
CA CYS A 10 -2.49 -2.10 -0.26
C CYS A 10 -3.05 -3.12 0.73
N ALA A 11 -4.31 -3.55 0.56
CA ALA A 11 -5.05 -4.43 1.48
C ALA A 11 -4.96 -4.02 2.96
N GLY A 12 -4.90 -2.72 3.25
CA GLY A 12 -4.77 -2.21 4.62
C GLY A 12 -3.35 -2.02 5.13
N THR A 13 -2.31 -2.46 4.40
CA THR A 13 -0.92 -2.41 4.89
C THR A 13 -0.24 -1.06 4.71
N GLY A 14 -0.75 -0.23 3.78
CA GLY A 14 -0.07 1.01 3.37
C GLY A 14 1.09 0.78 2.40
N LEU A 15 1.43 -0.46 2.07
CA LEU A 15 2.60 -0.79 1.26
C LEU A 15 2.20 -1.66 0.07
N VAL A 16 2.93 -1.51 -1.03
CA VAL A 16 2.87 -2.37 -2.22
C VAL A 16 4.26 -2.88 -2.53
N ASN A 17 4.33 -4.08 -3.09
CA ASN A 17 5.59 -4.68 -3.51
C ASN A 17 6.11 -3.87 -4.70
N ASP A 18 7.34 -3.37 -4.62
CA ASP A 18 7.98 -2.71 -5.76
C ASP A 18 8.70 -3.78 -6.60
N ASP A 19 7.95 -4.42 -7.49
CA ASP A 19 8.50 -5.43 -8.40
C ASP A 19 9.34 -4.80 -9.53
N SER A 20 9.45 -3.47 -9.55
CA SER A 20 10.38 -2.72 -10.43
C SER A 20 11.83 -2.95 -10.06
N ASP A 21 12.10 -3.24 -8.78
CA ASP A 21 13.44 -3.42 -8.28
C ASP A 21 13.90 -4.86 -8.53
N SER A 22 14.87 -5.02 -9.43
CA SER A 22 15.48 -6.33 -9.73
C SER A 22 16.47 -6.78 -8.63
N SER A 23 16.55 -6.05 -7.52
CA SER A 23 17.35 -6.40 -6.35
C SER A 23 16.84 -7.70 -5.70
N PRO A 24 17.74 -8.54 -5.15
CA PRO A 24 17.35 -9.73 -4.39
C PRO A 24 16.58 -9.40 -3.10
N TYR A 25 16.51 -8.12 -2.73
CA TYR A 25 15.72 -7.64 -1.61
C TYR A 25 14.39 -7.10 -2.15
N GLN A 26 13.28 -7.72 -1.74
CA GLN A 26 11.97 -7.22 -2.05
C GLN A 26 11.77 -5.86 -1.35
N LEU A 27 11.82 -4.77 -2.11
CA LEU A 27 11.48 -3.46 -1.59
C LEU A 27 9.96 -3.33 -1.56
N SER A 28 9.42 -2.94 -0.40
CA SER A 28 8.04 -2.47 -0.30
C SER A 28 8.02 -0.96 -0.52
N ALA A 29 7.30 -0.50 -1.53
CA ALA A 29 7.01 0.91 -1.76
C ALA A 29 5.75 1.35 -1.01
N THR A 30 5.67 2.64 -0.69
CA THR A 30 4.44 3.25 -0.18
C THR A 30 3.34 3.10 -1.22
N CYS A 31 2.18 2.60 -0.81
CA CYS A 31 1.06 2.47 -1.71
C CYS A 31 0.54 3.86 -2.11
N PRO A 32 0.51 4.17 -3.42
CA PRO A 32 0.16 5.51 -3.90
C PRO A 32 -1.33 5.84 -3.74
N ASP A 33 -2.20 4.83 -3.72
CA ASP A 33 -3.65 5.05 -3.61
C ASP A 33 -4.08 5.43 -2.18
N CYS A 34 -3.37 4.88 -1.18
CA CYS A 34 -3.67 5.09 0.23
C CYS A 34 -2.65 6.03 0.91
N ASP A 35 -1.71 6.63 0.17
CA ASP A 35 -0.58 7.43 0.68
C ASP A 35 0.14 6.79 1.88
N GLY A 36 0.24 5.46 1.91
CA GLY A 36 0.87 4.74 3.03
C GLY A 36 -0.01 4.52 4.26
N THR A 37 -1.25 5.02 4.27
CA THR A 37 -2.13 4.94 5.44
C THR A 37 -2.82 3.58 5.59
N GLY A 38 -2.93 2.81 4.51
CA GLY A 38 -3.72 1.57 4.48
C GLY A 38 -5.23 1.79 4.37
N ILE A 39 -5.69 3.04 4.37
CA ILE A 39 -7.11 3.38 4.48
C ILE A 39 -7.52 4.23 3.28
N ASP A 40 -8.65 3.86 2.67
CA ASP A 40 -9.41 4.63 1.68
C ASP A 40 -10.57 5.35 2.40
N ASN A 41 -10.83 6.61 2.02
CA ASN A 41 -11.86 7.46 2.64
C ASN A 41 -13.17 7.45 1.87
#